data_AF-A0A945TQQ8-F1
#
_entry.id   AF-A0A945TQQ8-F1
#
_cell.length_a   1.000
_cell.length_b   1.000
_cell.length_c   1.000
_cell.angle_alpha   90.00
_cell.angle_beta   90.00
_cell.angle_gamma   90.00
#
_symmetry.space_group_name_H-M   'P 1'
#
loop_
_entity.id
_entity.type
_entity.pdbx_description
1 polymer ?
#
loop_
_entity_poly.entity_id
_entity_poly.type
_entity_poly.pdbx_seq_one_letter_code
_entity_poly.pdbx_strand_id
1 'polypeptide(L)'
;MITSKTRYSYNLVRSLTWLWLISILLISSTAIAADVSKYDFKKAINVKLLFHKYSGVNAADRVRVSQYIRQAQKFLSARPPVTTHIHMFHTKKSNLLAVGKKHCQILNDSWYKCPSDFKKNSSSRDASAAIGGRLQIPCQIVLGEDWWDRHSSDSADQQMLAAAHEYFHCHQGGLAKKFESRKQFGWPKYRYPNHERGVGVEGPYWLVEGAASYFAANIGGKKGYVDYETEMRGALDKARAAVKKGARLEKYISQKQARVRNDSFEYQGGQWAMAYLAHKRKSNRQVFINYYRDLAELEQAWRKKGKVNYGWQKSFQKNFGITPKAFYKTFHKFMKKPVSKQMSILMAPAKL
;
A
#
# COMPACT_ATOMS: atom_id res chain seq x y z
N MET A 1 -9.11 25.26 79.89
CA MET A 1 -8.33 25.51 78.65
C MET A 1 -9.31 25.58 77.49
N ILE A 2 -9.75 26.80 77.15
CA ILE A 2 -9.33 27.53 75.92
C ILE A 2 -9.96 26.83 74.69
N THR A 3 -11.24 27.11 74.41
CA THR A 3 -11.77 28.11 73.44
C THR A 3 -11.80 27.56 72.01
N SER A 4 -12.80 27.76 71.16
CA SER A 4 -14.06 28.49 71.21
C SER A 4 -14.75 28.35 69.85
N LYS A 5 -16.09 28.32 69.85
CA LYS A 5 -17.02 29.15 69.02
C LYS A 5 -16.87 29.04 67.48
N THR A 6 -17.93 28.96 66.66
CA THR A 6 -19.31 29.43 66.80
C THR A 6 -20.14 28.97 65.59
N ARG A 7 -21.42 28.65 65.85
CA ARG A 7 -22.67 29.00 65.12
C ARG A 7 -22.60 29.21 63.59
N TYR A 8 -23.53 28.59 62.85
CA TYR A 8 -24.88 29.14 62.63
C TYR A 8 -25.74 28.11 61.86
N SER A 9 -26.95 27.90 62.38
CA SER A 9 -28.06 27.18 61.74
C SER A 9 -28.88 28.15 60.90
N TYR A 10 -29.32 27.76 59.70
CA TYR A 10 -30.61 28.19 59.14
C TYR A 10 -31.11 27.19 58.06
N ASN A 11 -32.20 26.51 58.41
CA ASN A 11 -33.40 26.15 57.65
C ASN A 11 -33.37 26.20 56.10
N LEU A 12 -33.85 25.12 55.46
CA LEU A 12 -35.18 25.02 54.82
C LEU A 12 -35.23 23.71 54.00
N VAL A 13 -36.01 22.71 54.43
CA VAL A 13 -36.33 21.56 53.57
C VAL A 13 -37.72 21.80 53.01
N ARG A 14 -37.78 22.26 51.75
CA ARG A 14 -38.99 22.22 50.93
C ARG A 14 -38.74 21.25 49.78
N SER A 15 -39.54 20.18 49.80
CA SER A 15 -39.67 19.18 48.76
C SER A 15 -40.04 19.84 47.43
N LEU A 16 -39.19 19.72 46.43
CA LEU A 16 -39.55 19.91 45.02
C LEU A 16 -38.81 18.87 44.18
N THR A 17 -39.60 18.05 43.51
CA THR A 17 -39.25 17.11 42.45
C THR A 17 -38.38 17.77 41.39
N TRP A 18 -37.17 17.26 41.16
CA TRP A 18 -36.34 17.63 40.01
C TRP A 18 -36.24 16.46 39.03
N LEU A 19 -36.74 16.71 37.83
CA LEU A 19 -36.59 15.89 36.63
C LEU A 19 -35.11 15.64 36.35
N TRP A 20 -34.76 14.37 36.15
CA TRP A 20 -33.53 13.97 35.48
C TRP A 20 -33.64 14.32 33.99
N LEU A 21 -33.18 15.51 33.62
CA LEU A 21 -32.84 15.83 32.24
C LEU A 21 -31.58 15.03 31.87
N ILE A 22 -31.79 13.86 31.29
CA ILE A 22 -30.76 13.16 30.53
C ILE A 22 -30.46 14.04 29.31
N SER A 23 -29.40 14.84 29.39
CA SER A 23 -28.77 15.46 28.23
C SER A 23 -28.17 14.34 27.36
N ILE A 24 -29.02 13.71 26.54
CA ILE A 24 -28.57 12.99 25.36
C ILE A 24 -27.94 14.07 24.48
N LEU A 25 -26.62 14.16 24.54
CA LEU A 25 -25.82 14.77 23.49
C LEU A 25 -26.21 14.09 22.18
N LEU A 26 -27.16 14.71 21.47
CA LEU A 26 -27.47 14.48 20.06
C LEU A 26 -26.23 14.89 19.27
N ILE A 27 -25.18 14.07 19.32
CA ILE A 27 -24.09 14.11 18.36
C ILE A 27 -24.65 13.50 17.07
N SER A 28 -25.44 14.33 16.40
CA SER A 28 -25.77 14.39 14.98
C SER A 28 -25.81 13.06 14.20
N SER A 29 -27.00 12.47 14.13
CA SER A 29 -27.43 11.63 13.01
C SER A 29 -27.23 12.31 11.64
N THR A 30 -27.16 13.65 11.61
CA THR A 30 -26.87 14.46 10.41
C THR A 30 -25.40 14.35 9.93
N ALA A 31 -24.43 14.15 10.82
CA ALA A 31 -23.02 14.03 10.44
C ALA A 31 -22.68 12.67 9.79
N ILE A 32 -23.43 11.61 10.18
CA ILE A 32 -23.34 10.29 9.55
C ILE A 32 -23.97 10.33 8.15
N ALA A 33 -25.13 10.97 8.01
CA ALA A 33 -25.82 11.12 6.72
C ALA A 33 -25.01 11.93 5.68
N ALA A 34 -24.29 12.98 6.11
CA ALA A 34 -23.44 13.78 5.23
C ALA A 34 -22.18 13.04 4.70
N ASP A 35 -21.79 11.93 5.32
CA ASP A 35 -20.57 11.18 4.98
C ASP A 35 -20.82 10.10 3.90
N VAL A 36 -22.02 9.52 3.88
CA VAL A 36 -22.46 8.53 2.88
C VAL A 36 -22.71 9.18 1.51
N SER A 37 -22.99 10.48 1.47
CA SER A 37 -23.18 11.20 0.20
C SER A 37 -21.88 11.32 -0.63
N LYS A 38 -20.70 11.32 0.02
CA LYS A 38 -19.39 11.54 -0.63
C LYS A 38 -18.57 10.26 -0.86
N TYR A 39 -18.98 9.14 -0.26
CA TYR A 39 -18.29 7.85 -0.36
C TYR A 39 -19.26 6.72 -0.69
N ASP A 40 -18.82 5.83 -1.57
CA ASP A 40 -19.48 4.54 -1.78
C ASP A 40 -18.83 3.52 -0.84
N PHE A 41 -19.61 2.88 0.04
CA PHE A 41 -19.10 1.92 1.02
C PHE A 41 -19.47 0.48 0.65
N LYS A 42 -18.58 -0.46 0.98
CA LYS A 42 -18.83 -1.89 0.83
C LYS A 42 -18.27 -2.66 2.03
N LYS A 43 -19.05 -3.60 2.56
CA LYS A 43 -18.61 -4.47 3.67
C LYS A 43 -17.43 -5.34 3.22
N ALA A 44 -16.50 -5.56 4.14
CA ALA A 44 -15.46 -6.56 3.96
C ALA A 44 -16.11 -7.95 3.95
N ILE A 45 -15.89 -8.71 2.87
CA ILE A 45 -16.35 -10.10 2.73
C ILE A 45 -15.20 -11.07 3.04
N ASN A 46 -15.46 -12.37 3.04
CA ASN A 46 -14.43 -13.39 3.20
C ASN A 46 -13.37 -13.28 2.10
N VAL A 47 -12.17 -12.84 2.46
CA VAL A 47 -11.06 -12.53 1.54
C VAL A 47 -10.12 -13.73 1.37
N LYS A 48 -9.75 -14.04 0.12
CA LYS A 48 -8.93 -15.20 -0.25
C LYS A 48 -7.89 -14.86 -1.31
N LEU A 49 -6.84 -15.68 -1.39
CA LEU A 49 -5.93 -15.74 -2.54
C LEU A 49 -6.47 -16.77 -3.54
N LEU A 50 -6.67 -16.36 -4.79
CA LEU A 50 -7.27 -17.18 -5.85
C LEU A 50 -6.29 -17.33 -7.01
N PHE A 51 -5.66 -18.49 -7.10
CA PHE A 51 -4.70 -18.83 -8.16
C PHE A 51 -5.43 -19.48 -9.31
N HIS A 52 -5.50 -18.80 -10.46
CA HIS A 52 -6.16 -19.33 -11.64
C HIS A 52 -5.27 -20.35 -12.35
N LYS A 53 -5.90 -21.34 -12.99
CA LYS A 53 -5.22 -22.38 -13.76
C LYS A 53 -5.39 -22.07 -15.24
N TYR A 54 -4.28 -21.94 -15.95
CA TYR A 54 -4.25 -21.73 -17.40
C TYR A 54 -3.33 -22.75 -18.07
N SER A 55 -3.60 -23.07 -19.33
CA SER A 55 -2.72 -23.94 -20.12
C SER A 55 -1.32 -23.34 -20.23
N GLY A 56 -0.29 -24.19 -20.30
CA GLY A 56 1.09 -23.73 -20.40
C GLY A 56 1.77 -23.36 -19.09
N VAL A 57 1.04 -23.31 -17.97
CA VAL A 57 1.61 -23.08 -16.63
C VAL A 57 1.79 -24.41 -15.91
N ASN A 58 3.04 -24.78 -15.65
CA ASN A 58 3.35 -26.02 -14.94
C ASN A 58 2.78 -26.00 -13.51
N ALA A 59 2.24 -27.13 -13.04
CA ALA A 59 1.67 -27.24 -11.71
C ALA A 59 2.70 -26.95 -10.60
N ALA A 60 3.94 -27.40 -10.76
CA ALA A 60 5.02 -27.19 -9.80
C ALA A 60 5.41 -25.69 -9.70
N ASP A 61 5.48 -24.98 -10.83
CA ASP A 61 5.77 -23.55 -10.84
C ASP A 61 4.64 -22.74 -10.22
N ARG A 62 3.37 -23.11 -10.50
CA ARG A 62 2.22 -22.52 -9.81
C ARG A 62 2.29 -22.74 -8.30
N VAL A 63 2.68 -23.93 -7.83
CA VAL A 63 2.85 -24.20 -6.39
C VAL A 63 3.95 -23.33 -5.79
N ARG A 64 5.11 -23.23 -6.45
CA ARG A 64 6.24 -22.40 -6.01
C ARG A 64 5.84 -20.92 -5.88
N VAL A 65 5.29 -20.32 -6.93
CA VAL A 65 4.85 -18.91 -6.88
C VAL A 65 3.72 -18.70 -5.87
N SER A 66 2.82 -19.68 -5.72
CA SER A 66 1.81 -19.65 -4.66
C SER A 66 2.42 -19.60 -3.26
N GLN A 67 3.53 -20.30 -3.03
CA GLN A 67 4.25 -20.24 -1.76
C GLN A 67 4.86 -18.86 -1.52
N TYR A 68 5.49 -18.25 -2.53
CA TYR A 68 6.04 -16.89 -2.42
C TYR A 68 4.97 -15.88 -1.99
N ILE A 69 3.84 -15.84 -2.69
CA ILE A 69 2.73 -14.91 -2.40
C ILE A 69 2.12 -15.21 -1.02
N ARG A 70 1.97 -16.48 -0.64
CA ARG A 70 1.45 -16.86 0.69
C ARG A 70 2.40 -16.47 1.81
N GLN A 71 3.71 -16.56 1.60
CA GLN A 71 4.70 -16.14 2.59
C GLN A 71 4.68 -14.62 2.78
N ALA A 72 4.63 -13.86 1.68
CA ALA A 72 4.43 -12.41 1.72
C ALA A 72 3.13 -12.03 2.45
N GLN A 73 2.03 -12.72 2.14
CA GLN A 73 0.75 -12.54 2.82
C GLN A 73 0.85 -12.80 4.32
N LYS A 74 1.33 -13.98 4.73
CA LYS A 74 1.43 -14.37 6.15
C LYS A 74 2.30 -13.42 6.95
N PHE A 75 3.32 -12.83 6.33
CA PHE A 75 4.17 -11.86 6.99
C PHE A 75 3.44 -10.53 7.29
N LEU A 76 2.56 -10.08 6.40
CA LEU A 76 1.81 -8.83 6.57
C LEU A 76 0.57 -9.01 7.47
N SER A 77 -0.16 -10.11 7.30
CA SER A 77 -1.44 -10.35 7.98
C SER A 77 -1.90 -11.79 7.88
N ALA A 78 -2.81 -12.23 8.75
CA ALA A 78 -3.37 -13.59 8.69
C ALA A 78 -4.20 -13.87 7.41
N ARG A 79 -4.77 -12.83 6.81
CA ARG A 79 -5.56 -12.88 5.56
C ARG A 79 -5.19 -11.70 4.66
N PRO A 80 -5.30 -11.80 3.32
CA PRO A 80 -5.07 -10.66 2.45
C PRO A 80 -6.09 -9.55 2.74
N PRO A 81 -5.78 -8.26 2.54
CA PRO A 81 -6.73 -7.19 2.84
C PRO A 81 -7.94 -7.23 1.92
N VAL A 82 -7.78 -7.69 0.69
CA VAL A 82 -8.84 -7.90 -0.29
C VAL A 82 -8.71 -9.29 -0.91
N THR A 83 -9.76 -9.78 -1.58
CA THR A 83 -9.61 -10.97 -2.42
C THR A 83 -8.60 -10.67 -3.52
N THR A 84 -7.55 -11.48 -3.63
CA THR A 84 -6.50 -11.29 -4.64
C THR A 84 -6.57 -12.43 -5.63
N HIS A 85 -6.76 -12.10 -6.91
CA HIS A 85 -6.73 -13.03 -8.02
C HIS A 85 -5.34 -13.02 -8.65
N ILE A 86 -4.78 -14.20 -8.91
CA ILE A 86 -3.43 -14.34 -9.44
C ILE A 86 -3.52 -15.03 -10.79
N HIS A 87 -3.05 -14.34 -11.82
CA HIS A 87 -3.01 -14.77 -13.21
C HIS A 87 -1.55 -15.00 -13.59
N MET A 88 -1.17 -16.27 -13.68
CA MET A 88 0.10 -16.69 -14.27
C MET A 88 -0.19 -17.18 -15.68
N PHE A 89 0.48 -16.70 -16.70
CA PHE A 89 0.25 -17.17 -18.07
C PHE A 89 1.56 -17.26 -18.85
N HIS A 90 1.54 -18.07 -19.90
CA HIS A 90 2.58 -18.16 -20.90
C HIS A 90 2.05 -17.56 -22.20
N THR A 91 2.75 -16.58 -22.78
CA THR A 91 2.31 -15.88 -23.99
C THR A 91 2.02 -16.78 -25.18
N LYS A 92 2.72 -17.92 -25.29
CA LYS A 92 2.59 -18.87 -26.41
C LYS A 92 1.72 -20.09 -26.10
N LYS A 93 1.71 -20.55 -24.84
CA LYS A 93 1.05 -21.82 -24.44
C LYS A 93 -0.30 -21.61 -23.73
N SER A 94 -0.56 -20.41 -23.21
CA SER A 94 -1.85 -20.06 -22.62
C SER A 94 -2.81 -19.52 -23.68
N ASN A 95 -4.11 -19.80 -23.52
CA ASN A 95 -5.14 -19.06 -24.25
C ASN A 95 -5.28 -17.65 -23.66
N LEU A 96 -4.50 -16.69 -24.15
CA LEU A 96 -4.48 -15.32 -23.64
C LEU A 96 -5.83 -14.60 -23.72
N LEU A 97 -6.69 -14.96 -24.69
CA LEU A 97 -8.04 -14.41 -24.75
C LEU A 97 -8.88 -14.90 -23.57
N ALA A 98 -8.73 -16.15 -23.14
CA ALA A 98 -9.41 -16.68 -21.96
C ALA A 98 -8.86 -16.06 -20.66
N VAL A 99 -7.54 -15.83 -20.57
CA VAL A 99 -6.93 -15.09 -19.45
C VAL A 99 -7.51 -13.68 -19.37
N GLY A 100 -7.50 -12.95 -20.49
CA GLY A 100 -8.05 -11.61 -20.61
C GLY A 100 -9.54 -11.56 -20.26
N LYS A 101 -10.36 -12.48 -20.76
CA LYS A 101 -11.79 -12.59 -20.40
C LYS A 101 -11.97 -12.68 -18.88
N LYS A 102 -11.20 -13.55 -18.21
CA LYS A 102 -11.29 -13.70 -16.75
C LYS A 102 -10.84 -12.43 -16.02
N HIS A 103 -9.74 -11.82 -16.47
CA HIS A 103 -9.21 -10.58 -15.92
C HIS A 103 -10.23 -9.44 -15.99
N CYS A 104 -10.82 -9.21 -17.17
CA CYS A 104 -11.83 -8.18 -17.41
C CYS A 104 -13.12 -8.43 -16.63
N GLN A 105 -13.56 -9.70 -16.52
CA GLN A 105 -14.73 -10.08 -15.71
C GLN A 105 -14.54 -9.71 -14.22
N ILE A 106 -13.36 -9.94 -13.66
CA ILE A 106 -13.06 -9.60 -12.27
C ILE A 106 -13.06 -8.07 -12.07
N LEU A 107 -12.55 -7.32 -13.05
CA LEU A 107 -12.63 -5.86 -13.08
C LEU A 107 -14.00 -5.33 -13.49
N ASN A 108 -15.02 -6.19 -13.65
CA ASN A 108 -16.33 -5.81 -14.19
C ASN A 108 -16.21 -4.79 -15.35
N ASP A 109 -15.23 -5.02 -16.22
CA ASP A 109 -14.91 -4.11 -17.31
C ASP A 109 -15.84 -4.45 -18.48
N SER A 110 -16.79 -3.56 -18.73
CA SER A 110 -17.77 -3.70 -19.80
C SER A 110 -17.21 -3.31 -21.17
N TRP A 111 -15.96 -2.86 -21.26
CA TRP A 111 -15.33 -2.55 -22.53
C TRP A 111 -15.12 -3.83 -23.34
N TYR A 112 -15.83 -3.93 -24.47
CA TYR A 112 -15.89 -5.13 -25.29
C TYR A 112 -14.53 -5.61 -25.81
N LYS A 113 -13.55 -4.71 -26.00
CA LYS A 113 -12.18 -5.09 -26.43
C LYS A 113 -11.24 -5.45 -25.26
N CYS A 114 -11.68 -5.44 -24.01
CA CYS A 114 -10.77 -5.60 -22.86
C CYS A 114 -10.02 -6.92 -22.94
N PRO A 115 -10.68 -8.06 -23.26
CA PRO A 115 -9.97 -9.33 -23.42
C PRO A 115 -8.98 -9.34 -24.60
N SER A 116 -9.31 -8.69 -25.72
CA SER A 116 -8.42 -8.60 -26.87
C SER A 116 -7.25 -7.65 -26.62
N ASP A 117 -7.48 -6.55 -25.90
CA ASP A 117 -6.44 -5.60 -25.53
C ASP A 117 -5.48 -6.23 -24.52
N PHE A 118 -5.98 -7.01 -23.57
CA PHE A 118 -5.14 -7.85 -22.71
C PHE A 118 -4.27 -8.78 -23.55
N LYS A 119 -4.87 -9.58 -24.44
CA LYS A 119 -4.10 -10.48 -25.33
C LYS A 119 -3.03 -9.73 -26.14
N LYS A 120 -3.38 -8.56 -26.69
CA LYS A 120 -2.48 -7.77 -27.55
C LYS A 120 -1.31 -7.17 -26.79
N ASN A 121 -1.56 -6.71 -25.57
CA ASN A 121 -0.58 -5.95 -24.79
C ASN A 121 0.19 -6.82 -23.79
N SER A 122 -0.22 -8.07 -23.59
CA SER A 122 0.47 -8.97 -22.68
C SER A 122 1.83 -9.43 -23.20
N SER A 123 2.80 -9.46 -22.30
CA SER A 123 4.18 -9.89 -22.57
C SER A 123 4.68 -10.94 -21.58
N SER A 124 5.77 -11.63 -21.92
CA SER A 124 6.44 -12.57 -21.01
C SER A 124 6.96 -11.90 -19.74
N ARG A 125 7.22 -10.58 -19.83
CA ARG A 125 7.75 -9.73 -18.76
C ARG A 125 6.67 -8.98 -17.99
N ASP A 126 5.40 -9.28 -18.20
CA ASP A 126 4.33 -8.64 -17.44
C ASP A 126 4.42 -9.02 -15.96
N ALA A 127 4.73 -8.04 -15.11
CA ALA A 127 4.49 -8.08 -13.68
C ALA A 127 3.65 -6.85 -13.34
N SER A 128 2.44 -7.07 -12.85
CA SER A 128 1.58 -5.96 -12.43
C SER A 128 0.55 -6.38 -11.41
N ALA A 129 0.14 -5.42 -10.60
CA ALA A 129 -0.93 -5.56 -9.66
C ALA A 129 -1.86 -4.36 -9.70
N ALA A 130 -3.16 -4.63 -9.72
CA ALA A 130 -4.18 -3.59 -9.76
C ALA A 130 -5.33 -3.93 -8.82
N ILE A 131 -5.69 -2.96 -7.96
CA ILE A 131 -6.98 -2.98 -7.27
C ILE A 131 -8.04 -2.52 -8.27
N GLY A 132 -9.18 -3.20 -8.29
CA GLY A 132 -10.29 -2.83 -9.17
C GLY A 132 -10.83 -1.42 -8.92
N GLY A 133 -11.70 -1.00 -9.83
CA GLY A 133 -12.32 0.33 -9.83
C GLY A 133 -13.23 0.62 -8.63
N ARG A 134 -14.03 1.69 -8.74
CA ARG A 134 -14.81 2.35 -7.67
C ARG A 134 -15.73 1.44 -6.80
N LEU A 135 -16.01 0.20 -7.19
CA LEU A 135 -16.79 -0.79 -6.41
C LEU A 135 -16.22 -2.22 -6.45
N GLN A 136 -15.02 -2.38 -7.03
CA GLN A 136 -14.34 -3.66 -7.12
C GLN A 136 -13.33 -3.73 -6.00
N ILE A 137 -13.68 -4.51 -4.98
CA ILE A 137 -12.78 -4.86 -3.90
C ILE A 137 -11.56 -5.67 -4.38
N PRO A 138 -11.65 -6.59 -5.38
CA PRO A 138 -10.55 -7.50 -5.61
C PRO A 138 -9.30 -6.80 -6.14
N CYS A 139 -8.15 -7.34 -5.75
CA CYS A 139 -6.89 -7.11 -6.43
C CYS A 139 -6.67 -8.18 -7.50
N GLN A 140 -5.94 -7.83 -8.55
CA GLN A 140 -5.42 -8.80 -9.50
C GLN A 140 -3.92 -8.64 -9.61
N ILE A 141 -3.20 -9.77 -9.58
CA ILE A 141 -1.77 -9.88 -9.89
C ILE A 141 -1.66 -10.61 -11.22
N VAL A 142 -0.84 -10.08 -12.12
CA VAL A 142 -0.57 -10.63 -13.44
C VAL A 142 0.93 -10.90 -13.55
N LEU A 143 1.27 -12.14 -13.93
CA LEU A 143 2.65 -12.62 -14.10
C LEU A 143 2.79 -13.36 -15.44
N GLY A 144 3.57 -12.79 -16.37
CA GLY A 144 4.04 -13.46 -17.58
C GLY A 144 5.13 -14.50 -17.27
N GLU A 145 5.43 -15.37 -18.23
CA GLU A 145 6.28 -16.55 -18.03
C GLU A 145 7.68 -16.26 -17.50
N ASP A 146 8.27 -15.10 -17.77
CA ASP A 146 9.61 -14.78 -17.28
C ASP A 146 9.64 -14.60 -15.75
N TRP A 147 8.48 -14.39 -15.12
CA TRP A 147 8.35 -14.21 -13.67
C TRP A 147 7.93 -15.46 -12.90
N TRP A 148 7.79 -16.60 -13.58
CA TRP A 148 7.40 -17.83 -12.89
C TRP A 148 7.93 -19.12 -13.51
N ASP A 149 8.28 -19.15 -14.78
CA ASP A 149 8.81 -20.35 -15.44
C ASP A 149 10.19 -20.67 -14.88
N ARG A 150 10.41 -21.90 -14.41
CA ARG A 150 11.72 -22.34 -13.92
C ARG A 150 12.82 -22.31 -14.99
N HIS A 151 12.44 -22.23 -16.27
CA HIS A 151 13.35 -22.17 -17.41
C HIS A 151 13.57 -20.75 -17.93
N SER A 152 13.01 -19.71 -17.28
CA SER A 152 13.32 -18.33 -17.61
C SER A 152 14.77 -17.98 -17.32
N SER A 153 15.28 -16.91 -17.93
CA SER A 153 16.60 -16.38 -17.58
C SER A 153 16.66 -15.77 -16.17
N ASP A 154 15.53 -15.35 -15.61
CA ASP A 154 15.45 -14.85 -14.24
C ASP A 154 15.54 -15.99 -13.23
N SER A 155 16.31 -15.76 -12.16
CA SER A 155 16.45 -16.73 -11.09
C SER A 155 15.16 -16.91 -10.30
N ALA A 156 15.04 -18.04 -9.60
CA ALA A 156 13.92 -18.29 -8.69
C ALA A 156 13.77 -17.19 -7.61
N ASP A 157 14.88 -16.52 -7.26
CA ASP A 157 14.90 -15.44 -6.29
C ASP A 157 14.37 -14.14 -6.87
N GLN A 158 14.72 -13.81 -8.12
CA GLN A 158 14.14 -12.68 -8.85
C GLN A 158 12.62 -12.87 -9.05
N GLN A 159 12.19 -14.08 -9.38
CA GLN A 159 10.76 -14.43 -9.48
C GLN A 159 10.05 -14.27 -8.12
N MET A 160 10.70 -14.66 -7.03
CA MET A 160 10.17 -14.45 -5.68
C MET A 160 10.03 -12.95 -5.35
N LEU A 161 11.06 -12.16 -5.65
CA LEU A 161 11.04 -10.71 -5.44
C LEU A 161 9.88 -10.07 -6.21
N ALA A 162 9.72 -10.41 -7.50
CA ALA A 162 8.61 -9.91 -8.32
C ALA A 162 7.24 -10.32 -7.74
N ALA A 163 7.05 -11.59 -7.39
CA ALA A 163 5.79 -12.06 -6.81
C ALA A 163 5.45 -11.37 -5.47
N ALA A 164 6.46 -11.14 -4.62
CA ALA A 164 6.29 -10.43 -3.35
C ALA A 164 5.99 -8.93 -3.57
N HIS A 165 6.67 -8.29 -4.53
CA HIS A 165 6.45 -6.90 -4.95
C HIS A 165 5.00 -6.69 -5.39
N GLU A 166 4.51 -7.52 -6.32
CA GLU A 166 3.13 -7.40 -6.83
C GLU A 166 2.07 -7.69 -5.76
N TYR A 167 2.33 -8.66 -4.88
CA TYR A 167 1.44 -8.88 -3.74
C TYR A 167 1.40 -7.67 -2.81
N PHE A 168 2.52 -6.96 -2.63
CA PHE A 168 2.55 -5.78 -1.79
C PHE A 168 1.69 -4.65 -2.35
N HIS A 169 1.60 -4.46 -3.67
CA HIS A 169 0.65 -3.52 -4.26
C HIS A 169 -0.80 -3.83 -3.92
N CYS A 170 -1.20 -5.11 -3.92
CA CYS A 170 -2.52 -5.51 -3.42
C CYS A 170 -2.70 -5.19 -1.93
N HIS A 171 -1.63 -5.32 -1.14
CA HIS A 171 -1.64 -4.96 0.27
C HIS A 171 -1.85 -3.46 0.48
N GLN A 172 -1.04 -2.64 -0.19
CA GLN A 172 -1.10 -1.18 -0.17
C GLN A 172 -2.50 -0.70 -0.54
N GLY A 173 -2.97 -1.09 -1.72
CA GLY A 173 -4.22 -0.58 -2.26
C GLY A 173 -5.46 -1.10 -1.52
N GLY A 174 -5.40 -2.30 -0.95
CA GLY A 174 -6.44 -2.83 -0.07
C GLY A 174 -6.54 -2.06 1.24
N LEU A 175 -5.42 -1.86 1.94
CA LEU A 175 -5.42 -1.08 3.19
C LEU A 175 -5.76 0.40 2.96
N ALA A 176 -5.28 0.99 1.86
CA ALA A 176 -5.51 2.40 1.54
C ALA A 176 -7.00 2.77 1.40
N LYS A 177 -7.85 1.79 1.12
CA LYS A 177 -9.29 1.95 0.89
C LYS A 177 -10.14 1.44 2.06
N LYS A 178 -9.52 0.89 3.10
CA LYS A 178 -10.19 0.29 4.24
C LYS A 178 -10.35 1.30 5.38
N PHE A 179 -11.59 1.50 5.81
CA PHE A 179 -11.95 2.24 7.02
C PHE A 179 -11.92 1.27 8.19
N GLU A 180 -10.82 1.29 8.95
CA GLU A 180 -10.59 0.36 10.05
C GLU A 180 -11.68 0.48 11.14
N SER A 181 -12.04 1.71 11.50
CA SER A 181 -13.11 2.02 12.46
C SER A 181 -14.48 1.46 12.06
N ARG A 182 -14.76 1.36 10.76
CA ARG A 182 -16.05 0.93 10.20
C ARG A 182 -16.06 -0.52 9.72
N LYS A 183 -14.89 -1.18 9.67
CA LYS A 183 -14.69 -2.51 9.05
C LYS A 183 -15.27 -2.59 7.62
N GLN A 184 -15.14 -1.50 6.86
CA GLN A 184 -15.68 -1.35 5.51
C GLN A 184 -14.61 -0.80 4.56
N PHE A 185 -14.78 -1.05 3.27
CA PHE A 185 -14.08 -0.32 2.23
C PHE A 185 -14.88 0.89 1.80
N GLY A 186 -14.21 1.98 1.45
CA GLY A 186 -14.87 3.19 0.96
C GLY A 186 -14.10 3.83 -0.20
N TRP A 187 -14.85 4.27 -1.21
CA TRP A 187 -14.32 4.98 -2.37
C TRP A 187 -14.93 6.37 -2.46
N PRO A 188 -14.15 7.44 -2.57
CA PRO A 188 -14.71 8.76 -2.77
C PRO A 188 -15.37 8.85 -4.15
N LYS A 189 -16.55 9.46 -4.21
CA LYS A 189 -17.30 9.62 -5.47
C LYS A 189 -16.57 10.48 -6.50
N TYR A 190 -15.76 11.45 -6.03
CA TYR A 190 -14.91 12.31 -6.84
C TYR A 190 -13.46 11.78 -6.84
N ARG A 191 -12.98 11.44 -8.05
CA ARG A 191 -11.78 10.63 -8.28
C ARG A 191 -10.49 11.29 -7.76
N TYR A 192 -9.56 10.44 -7.33
CA TYR A 192 -8.15 10.79 -7.21
C TYR A 192 -7.54 11.02 -8.60
N PRO A 193 -6.43 11.77 -8.70
CA PRO A 193 -5.58 11.69 -9.87
C PRO A 193 -5.18 10.24 -10.15
N ASN A 194 -5.15 9.83 -11.42
CA ASN A 194 -4.53 8.58 -11.82
C ASN A 194 -3.02 8.63 -11.49
N HIS A 195 -2.44 7.55 -10.96
CA HIS A 195 -1.00 7.36 -10.74
C HIS A 195 -0.15 7.66 -11.97
N GLU A 196 -0.73 7.50 -13.17
CA GLU A 196 -0.07 7.88 -14.41
C GLU A 196 0.26 9.37 -14.48
N ARG A 197 -0.64 10.23 -13.96
CA ARG A 197 -0.58 11.69 -14.13
C ARG A 197 -0.35 12.46 -12.84
N GLY A 198 -0.46 11.82 -11.68
CA GLY A 198 -0.30 12.47 -10.38
C GLY A 198 -0.14 11.48 -9.23
N VAL A 199 -0.37 11.99 -8.02
CA VAL A 199 -0.33 11.18 -6.80
C VAL A 199 -1.64 10.40 -6.65
N GLY A 200 -1.59 9.08 -6.63
CA GLY A 200 -2.76 8.26 -6.29
C GLY A 200 -2.99 8.16 -4.78
N VAL A 201 -3.97 7.33 -4.38
CA VAL A 201 -4.42 7.25 -2.98
C VAL A 201 -3.35 6.72 -2.03
N GLU A 202 -2.49 5.83 -2.52
CA GLU A 202 -1.39 5.24 -1.77
C GLU A 202 -0.20 6.20 -1.59
N GLY A 203 -0.16 7.32 -2.31
CA GLY A 203 0.96 8.26 -2.30
C GLY A 203 1.67 8.38 -3.66
N PRO A 204 2.78 9.14 -3.72
CA PRO A 204 3.54 9.37 -4.95
C PRO A 204 4.17 8.07 -5.47
N TYR A 205 4.45 8.03 -6.77
CA TYR A 205 4.90 6.81 -7.44
C TYR A 205 6.16 6.18 -6.82
N TRP A 206 7.17 6.98 -6.45
CA TRP A 206 8.36 6.50 -5.73
C TRP A 206 8.04 5.80 -4.39
N LEU A 207 6.97 6.21 -3.70
CA LEU A 207 6.58 5.60 -2.43
C LEU A 207 5.94 4.25 -2.68
N VAL A 208 5.07 4.17 -3.68
CA VAL A 208 4.35 2.95 -4.05
C VAL A 208 5.32 1.86 -4.51
N GLU A 209 6.12 2.15 -5.54
CA GLU A 209 7.07 1.19 -6.12
C GLU A 209 8.25 0.90 -5.18
N GLY A 210 8.76 1.95 -4.53
CA GLY A 210 9.84 1.82 -3.56
C GLY A 210 9.47 0.97 -2.35
N ALA A 211 8.25 1.10 -1.84
CA ALA A 211 7.79 0.29 -0.72
C ALA A 211 7.55 -1.17 -1.11
N ALA A 212 7.05 -1.44 -2.31
CA ALA A 212 6.95 -2.80 -2.84
C ALA A 212 8.32 -3.45 -3.03
N SER A 213 9.30 -2.72 -3.57
CA SER A 213 10.68 -3.19 -3.74
C SER A 213 11.36 -3.45 -2.38
N TYR A 214 11.21 -2.53 -1.43
CA TYR A 214 11.76 -2.68 -0.07
C TYR A 214 11.12 -3.84 0.69
N PHE A 215 9.82 -4.06 0.49
CA PHE A 215 9.09 -5.18 1.05
C PHE A 215 9.59 -6.51 0.48
N ALA A 216 9.72 -6.62 -0.85
CA ALA A 216 10.22 -7.80 -1.53
C ALA A 216 11.61 -8.20 -1.02
N ALA A 217 12.55 -7.24 -0.94
CA ALA A 217 13.88 -7.48 -0.37
C ALA A 217 13.82 -7.95 1.09
N ASN A 218 12.96 -7.35 1.92
CA ASN A 218 12.80 -7.75 3.33
C ASN A 218 12.29 -9.18 3.49
N ILE A 219 11.24 -9.57 2.76
CA ILE A 219 10.70 -10.92 2.87
C ILE A 219 11.65 -11.94 2.24
N GLY A 220 12.30 -11.59 1.13
CA GLY A 220 13.34 -12.39 0.49
C GLY A 220 14.48 -12.71 1.45
N GLY A 221 15.04 -11.67 2.08
CA GLY A 221 16.08 -11.79 3.09
C GLY A 221 15.66 -12.64 4.28
N LYS A 222 14.45 -12.43 4.83
CA LYS A 222 13.96 -13.23 5.97
C LYS A 222 13.76 -14.70 5.64
N LYS A 223 13.48 -15.02 4.38
CA LYS A 223 13.23 -16.39 3.92
C LYS A 223 14.47 -17.06 3.34
N GLY A 224 15.59 -16.35 3.28
CA GLY A 224 16.86 -16.88 2.75
C GLY A 224 16.86 -17.04 1.23
N TYR A 225 15.94 -16.37 0.52
CA TYR A 225 15.93 -16.37 -0.95
C TYR A 225 16.98 -15.42 -1.52
N VAL A 226 17.31 -14.35 -0.80
CA VAL A 226 18.37 -13.42 -1.20
C VAL A 226 19.21 -13.06 0.00
N ASP A 227 20.48 -12.74 -0.25
CA ASP A 227 21.26 -12.01 0.74
C ASP A 227 20.74 -10.55 0.81
N TYR A 228 20.13 -10.21 1.94
CA TYR A 228 19.43 -8.93 2.09
C TYR A 228 20.35 -7.72 1.95
N GLU A 229 21.56 -7.82 2.51
CA GLU A 229 22.50 -6.71 2.48
C GLU A 229 23.03 -6.48 1.06
N THR A 230 23.33 -7.55 0.33
CA THR A 230 23.75 -7.51 -1.07
C THR A 230 22.63 -6.96 -1.96
N GLU A 231 21.39 -7.40 -1.78
CA GLU A 231 20.23 -6.89 -2.53
C GLU A 231 20.05 -5.39 -2.30
N MET A 232 20.05 -4.95 -1.03
CA MET A 232 19.93 -3.54 -0.69
C MET A 232 21.14 -2.73 -1.19
N ARG A 233 22.35 -3.31 -1.18
CA ARG A 233 23.55 -2.67 -1.72
C ARG A 233 23.44 -2.45 -3.23
N GLY A 234 23.00 -3.45 -3.98
CA GLY A 234 22.76 -3.31 -5.42
C GLY A 234 21.74 -2.21 -5.73
N ALA A 235 20.66 -2.14 -4.96
CA ALA A 235 19.69 -1.05 -5.04
C ALA A 235 20.31 0.32 -4.74
N LEU A 236 21.23 0.40 -3.76
CA LEU A 236 21.90 1.65 -3.38
C LEU A 236 22.77 2.17 -4.51
N ASP A 237 23.55 1.29 -5.13
CA ASP A 237 24.49 1.68 -6.17
C ASP A 237 23.75 2.22 -7.40
N LYS A 238 22.63 1.59 -7.79
CA LYS A 238 21.71 2.10 -8.83
C LYS A 238 21.11 3.45 -8.43
N ALA A 239 20.60 3.57 -7.20
CA ALA A 239 20.01 4.82 -6.70
C ALA A 239 21.03 5.97 -6.68
N ARG A 240 22.26 5.71 -6.25
CA ARG A 240 23.36 6.69 -6.24
C ARG A 240 23.76 7.11 -7.65
N ALA A 241 23.82 6.18 -8.60
CA ALA A 241 24.08 6.49 -10.01
C ALA A 241 23.02 7.45 -10.58
N ALA A 242 21.74 7.24 -10.27
CA ALA A 242 20.67 8.16 -10.66
C ALA A 242 20.78 9.53 -9.94
N VAL A 243 21.12 9.56 -8.65
CA VAL A 243 21.32 10.81 -7.89
C VAL A 243 22.46 11.65 -8.48
N LYS A 244 23.55 11.03 -8.95
CA LYS A 244 24.63 11.73 -9.68
C LYS A 244 24.12 12.43 -10.95
N LYS A 245 23.10 11.85 -11.61
CA LYS A 245 22.40 12.43 -12.77
C LYS A 245 21.24 13.37 -12.39
N GLY A 246 21.18 13.81 -11.13
CA GLY A 246 20.19 14.76 -10.65
C GLY A 246 18.82 14.18 -10.29
N ALA A 247 18.72 12.86 -10.07
CA ALA A 247 17.52 12.22 -9.55
C ALA A 247 17.21 12.67 -8.12
N ARG A 248 15.92 12.93 -7.86
CA ARG A 248 15.37 13.36 -6.57
C ARG A 248 13.93 12.87 -6.46
N LEU A 249 13.48 12.39 -5.30
CA LEU A 249 12.16 11.74 -5.13
C LEU A 249 11.00 12.61 -5.65
N GLU A 250 11.08 13.92 -5.45
CA GLU A 250 10.08 14.89 -5.91
C GLU A 250 9.91 14.95 -7.44
N LYS A 251 10.80 14.33 -8.22
CA LYS A 251 10.69 14.19 -9.68
C LYS A 251 9.98 12.89 -10.11
N TYR A 252 9.61 12.01 -9.17
CA TYR A 252 9.01 10.70 -9.42
C TYR A 252 7.66 10.59 -8.71
N ILE A 253 6.86 11.64 -8.85
CA ILE A 253 5.55 11.74 -8.19
C ILE A 253 4.49 10.93 -8.92
N SER A 254 4.63 10.78 -10.25
CA SER A 254 3.74 10.00 -11.12
C SER A 254 4.54 9.08 -12.04
N GLN A 255 3.86 8.07 -12.59
CA GLN A 255 4.48 7.13 -13.52
C GLN A 255 4.97 7.82 -14.80
N LYS A 256 4.22 8.78 -15.35
CA LYS A 256 4.67 9.56 -16.53
C LYS A 256 5.99 10.28 -16.25
N GLN A 257 6.12 10.91 -15.08
CA GLN A 257 7.37 11.60 -14.72
C GLN A 257 8.54 10.63 -14.54
N ALA A 258 8.30 9.46 -13.94
CA ALA A 258 9.31 8.42 -13.81
C ALA A 258 9.77 7.89 -15.18
N ARG A 259 8.84 7.57 -16.08
CA ARG A 259 9.13 7.11 -17.45
C ARG A 259 9.97 8.10 -18.26
N VAL A 260 9.69 9.40 -18.14
CA VAL A 260 10.48 10.45 -18.81
C VAL A 260 11.95 10.42 -18.37
N ARG A 261 12.23 9.99 -17.13
CA ARG A 261 13.60 9.94 -16.60
C ARG A 261 14.31 8.62 -16.89
N ASN A 262 13.55 7.52 -16.97
CA ASN A 262 14.02 6.19 -17.36
C ASN A 262 15.30 5.74 -16.64
N ASP A 263 15.38 6.00 -15.33
CA ASP A 263 16.55 5.67 -14.49
C ASP A 263 16.19 4.78 -13.29
N SER A 264 14.95 4.28 -13.24
CA SER A 264 14.41 3.36 -12.21
C SER A 264 14.52 3.86 -10.76
N PHE A 265 14.72 5.17 -10.55
CA PHE A 265 14.92 5.72 -9.21
C PHE A 265 13.65 5.67 -8.34
N GLU A 266 12.47 5.60 -8.95
CA GLU A 266 11.21 5.34 -8.26
C GLU A 266 11.22 3.99 -7.52
N TYR A 267 11.88 2.97 -8.08
CA TYR A 267 12.08 1.68 -7.42
C TYR A 267 13.26 1.78 -6.45
N GLN A 268 14.46 2.07 -6.95
CA GLN A 268 15.70 1.92 -6.18
C GLN A 268 15.90 3.04 -5.14
N GLY A 269 15.64 4.29 -5.54
CA GLY A 269 15.63 5.43 -4.63
C GLY A 269 14.45 5.37 -3.67
N GLY A 270 13.29 4.92 -4.13
CA GLY A 270 12.13 4.65 -3.28
C GLY A 270 12.39 3.57 -2.24
N GLN A 271 13.04 2.46 -2.61
CA GLN A 271 13.42 1.37 -1.71
C GLN A 271 14.31 1.86 -0.57
N TRP A 272 15.32 2.69 -0.88
CA TRP A 272 16.17 3.32 0.13
C TRP A 272 15.45 4.40 0.95
N ALA A 273 14.46 5.08 0.37
CA ALA A 273 13.60 6.00 1.11
C ALA A 273 12.79 5.26 2.18
N MET A 274 12.27 4.07 1.85
CA MET A 274 11.53 3.24 2.80
C MET A 274 12.45 2.66 3.88
N ALA A 275 13.66 2.21 3.53
CA ALA A 275 14.69 1.82 4.50
C ALA A 275 15.01 2.95 5.49
N TYR A 276 15.17 4.18 4.99
CA TYR A 276 15.38 5.37 5.82
C TYR A 276 14.23 5.64 6.79
N LEU A 277 12.99 5.58 6.29
CA LEU A 277 11.80 5.79 7.12
C LEU A 277 11.65 4.70 8.19
N ALA A 278 11.86 3.44 7.83
CA ALA A 278 11.84 2.31 8.75
C ALA A 278 12.90 2.47 9.85
N HIS A 279 14.14 2.79 9.48
CA HIS A 279 15.24 3.03 10.41
C HIS A 279 14.91 4.15 11.41
N LYS A 280 14.41 5.29 10.93
CA LYS A 280 14.03 6.42 11.79
C LYS A 280 12.91 6.08 12.77
N ARG A 281 12.08 5.10 12.43
CA ARG A 281 10.99 4.61 13.28
C ARG A 281 11.34 3.34 14.05
N LYS A 282 12.53 2.79 13.82
CA LYS A 282 13.00 1.52 14.38
C LYS A 282 12.02 0.36 14.16
N SER A 283 11.20 0.43 13.10
CA SER A 283 10.09 -0.50 12.85
C SER A 283 9.76 -0.57 11.35
N ASN A 284 9.76 -1.78 10.79
CA ASN A 284 9.25 -1.99 9.42
C ASN A 284 7.71 -1.97 9.38
N ARG A 285 7.01 -2.25 10.49
CA ARG A 285 5.55 -2.13 10.56
C ARG A 285 5.07 -0.74 10.16
N GLN A 286 5.87 0.27 10.46
CA GLN A 286 5.53 1.65 10.16
C GLN A 286 5.42 1.95 8.66
N VAL A 287 6.30 1.34 7.85
CA VAL A 287 6.35 1.47 6.39
C VAL A 287 5.49 0.44 5.66
N PHE A 288 5.28 -0.75 6.25
CA PHE A 288 4.52 -1.83 5.60
C PHE A 288 3.02 -1.80 5.90
N ILE A 289 2.61 -1.33 7.08
CA ILE A 289 1.24 -1.51 7.57
C ILE A 289 0.62 -0.17 7.98
N ASN A 290 1.19 0.48 8.99
CA ASN A 290 0.54 1.61 9.68
C ASN A 290 0.27 2.79 8.73
N TYR A 291 1.23 3.10 7.85
CA TYR A 291 1.05 4.14 6.83
C TYR A 291 -0.21 3.93 5.98
N TYR A 292 -0.48 2.70 5.52
CA TYR A 292 -1.62 2.45 4.63
C TYR A 292 -2.95 2.38 5.37
N ARG A 293 -2.96 1.87 6.62
CA ARG A 293 -4.18 1.73 7.44
C ARG A 293 -4.88 3.06 7.72
N ASP A 294 -4.11 4.15 7.80
CA ASP A 294 -4.66 5.47 8.13
C ASP A 294 -5.22 6.23 6.92
N LEU A 295 -4.96 5.78 5.69
CA LEU A 295 -5.16 6.59 4.48
C LEU A 295 -6.63 6.94 4.27
N ALA A 296 -7.53 5.96 4.34
CA ALA A 296 -8.95 6.15 4.02
C ALA A 296 -9.62 7.14 4.98
N GLU A 297 -9.36 6.99 6.28
CA GLU A 297 -9.92 7.82 7.35
C GLU A 297 -9.36 9.24 7.31
N LEU A 298 -8.05 9.38 7.12
CA LEU A 298 -7.43 10.70 6.99
C LEU A 298 -7.89 11.42 5.72
N GLU A 299 -8.01 10.71 4.60
CA GLU A 299 -8.53 11.31 3.37
C GLU A 299 -9.97 11.80 3.57
N GLN A 300 -10.84 11.00 4.17
CA GLN A 300 -12.21 11.42 4.47
C GLN A 300 -12.23 12.68 5.35
N ALA A 301 -11.45 12.69 6.43
CA ALA A 301 -11.38 13.82 7.35
C ALA A 301 -10.91 15.11 6.67
N TRP A 302 -9.95 15.03 5.74
CA TRP A 302 -9.43 16.21 5.04
C TRP A 302 -10.30 16.66 3.87
N ARG A 303 -11.01 15.74 3.21
CA ARG A 303 -12.03 16.09 2.21
C ARG A 303 -13.19 16.88 2.83
N LYS A 304 -13.58 16.58 4.06
CA LYS A 304 -14.56 17.39 4.82
C LYS A 304 -14.09 18.85 5.01
N LYS A 305 -12.78 19.09 4.99
CA LYS A 305 -12.14 20.41 5.08
C LYS A 305 -11.77 21.01 3.72
N GLY A 306 -12.36 20.49 2.63
CA GLY A 306 -12.10 20.97 1.27
C GLY A 306 -10.75 20.56 0.66
N LYS A 307 -9.96 19.69 1.32
CA LYS A 307 -8.67 19.23 0.79
C LYS A 307 -8.78 17.81 0.23
N VAL A 308 -8.65 17.69 -1.08
CA VAL A 308 -8.65 16.42 -1.81
C VAL A 308 -7.23 15.87 -1.93
N ASN A 309 -7.06 14.54 -1.86
CA ASN A 309 -5.79 13.84 -2.01
C ASN A 309 -4.72 14.27 -0.98
N TYR A 310 -5.17 14.39 0.26
CA TYR A 310 -4.36 14.86 1.39
C TYR A 310 -4.11 13.78 2.45
N GLY A 311 -4.88 12.69 2.41
CA GLY A 311 -4.78 11.55 3.32
C GLY A 311 -3.39 10.93 3.34
N TRP A 312 -2.75 10.78 2.18
CA TRP A 312 -1.39 10.23 2.09
C TRP A 312 -0.34 11.13 2.77
N GLN A 313 -0.43 12.45 2.61
CA GLN A 313 0.50 13.39 3.25
C GLN A 313 0.35 13.36 4.76
N LYS A 314 -0.89 13.23 5.22
CA LYS A 314 -1.24 13.24 6.63
C LYS A 314 -0.92 11.92 7.29
N SER A 315 -1.13 10.80 6.59
CA SER A 315 -0.64 9.51 7.03
C SER A 315 0.89 9.54 7.11
N PHE A 316 1.56 10.07 6.09
CA PHE A 316 3.02 10.20 6.09
C PHE A 316 3.51 10.98 7.30
N GLN A 317 2.90 12.14 7.58
CA GLN A 317 3.25 12.96 8.73
C GLN A 317 2.99 12.25 10.07
N LYS A 318 1.82 11.61 10.23
CA LYS A 318 1.46 10.87 11.44
C LYS A 318 2.45 9.73 11.71
N ASN A 319 2.74 8.96 10.66
CA ASN A 319 3.50 7.72 10.76
C ASN A 319 5.01 7.93 10.76
N PHE A 320 5.52 9.00 10.14
CA PHE A 320 6.96 9.28 10.03
C PHE A 320 7.42 10.54 10.77
N GLY A 321 6.49 11.35 11.29
CA GLY A 321 6.82 12.49 12.16
C GLY A 321 7.44 13.65 11.40
N ILE A 322 7.35 13.62 10.07
CA ILE A 322 7.94 14.58 9.15
C ILE A 322 6.99 14.75 7.96
N THR A 323 6.90 15.96 7.43
CA THR A 323 6.10 16.20 6.21
C THR A 323 6.84 15.67 4.98
N PRO A 324 6.14 15.29 3.90
CA PRO A 324 6.79 14.85 2.66
C PRO A 324 7.83 15.86 2.13
N LYS A 325 7.50 17.16 2.16
CA LYS A 325 8.40 18.24 1.71
C LYS A 325 9.69 18.29 2.53
N ALA A 326 9.59 18.15 3.85
CA ALA A 326 10.77 18.10 4.73
C ALA A 326 11.56 16.80 4.52
N PHE A 327 10.85 15.68 4.35
CA PHE A 327 11.46 14.37 4.08
C PHE A 327 12.31 14.37 2.80
N TYR A 328 11.83 14.94 1.70
CA TYR A 328 12.60 15.03 0.46
C TYR A 328 13.96 15.71 0.68
N LYS A 329 14.00 16.78 1.47
CA LYS A 329 15.24 17.48 1.82
C LYS A 329 16.17 16.60 2.67
N THR A 330 15.64 15.95 3.70
CA THR A 330 16.45 15.10 4.59
C THR A 330 16.97 13.86 3.89
N PHE A 331 16.15 13.25 3.02
CA PHE A 331 16.52 12.07 2.24
C PHE A 331 17.57 12.41 1.19
N HIS A 332 17.42 13.54 0.48
CA HIS A 332 18.46 13.99 -0.46
C HIS A 332 19.82 14.22 0.22
N LYS A 333 19.83 14.79 1.43
CA LYS A 333 21.06 14.90 2.24
C LYS A 333 21.62 13.53 2.62
N PHE A 334 20.76 12.59 3.00
CA PHE A 334 21.15 11.21 3.29
C PHE A 334 21.78 10.52 2.07
N MET A 335 21.23 10.71 0.87
CA MET A 335 21.76 10.11 -0.36
C MET A 335 23.17 10.59 -0.74
N LYS A 336 23.62 11.71 -0.18
CA LYS A 336 24.99 12.25 -0.35
C LYS A 336 26.01 11.70 0.65
N LYS A 337 25.58 10.95 1.67
CA LYS A 337 26.50 10.38 2.66
C LYS A 337 27.38 9.28 2.03
N PRO A 338 28.51 8.93 2.69
CA PRO A 338 29.29 7.75 2.33
C PRO A 338 28.44 6.47 2.40
N VAL A 339 28.76 5.50 1.55
CA VAL A 339 28.02 4.23 1.45
C VAL A 339 27.93 3.51 2.79
N SER A 340 29.00 3.49 3.59
CA SER A 340 29.00 2.90 4.92
C SER A 340 27.93 3.48 5.85
N LYS A 341 27.72 4.80 5.82
CA LYS A 341 26.66 5.49 6.60
C LYS A 341 25.27 5.27 6.02
N GLN A 342 25.17 4.92 4.74
CA GLN A 342 23.90 4.55 4.12
C GLN A 342 23.55 3.11 4.49
N MET A 343 24.46 2.16 4.29
CA MET A 343 24.27 0.75 4.64
C MET A 343 23.99 0.54 6.13
N SER A 344 24.61 1.34 7.02
CA SER A 344 24.41 1.20 8.48
C SER A 344 22.99 1.44 8.97
N ILE A 345 22.06 1.93 8.13
CA ILE A 345 20.67 2.13 8.54
C ILE A 345 19.83 0.86 8.40
N LEU A 346 20.31 -0.12 7.62
CA LEU A 346 19.54 -1.32 7.30
C LEU A 346 19.12 -2.03 8.59
N MET A 347 17.82 -2.29 8.68
CA MET A 347 17.26 -3.06 9.77
C MET A 347 17.32 -4.54 9.42
N ALA A 348 17.36 -5.39 10.44
CA ALA A 348 17.19 -6.82 10.23
C ALA A 348 15.90 -7.11 9.43
N PRO A 349 15.95 -8.00 8.42
CA PRO A 349 14.80 -8.34 7.59
C PRO A 349 13.55 -8.65 8.41
N ALA A 350 12.46 -7.97 8.07
CA ALA A 350 11.13 -8.26 8.61
C ALA A 350 11.02 -8.16 10.15
N LYS A 351 11.81 -7.25 10.74
CA LYS A 351 11.58 -6.67 12.07
C LYS A 351 10.39 -5.71 12.02
N LEU A 352 9.19 -6.20 12.33
CA LEU A 352 7.96 -5.40 12.36
C LEU A 352 7.99 -4.37 13.49
#